data_AF-A0A7Y4XAJ4-F1
#
_entry.id   AF-A0A7Y4XAJ4-F1
#
_cell.length_a   1.000
_cell.length_b   1.000
_cell.length_c   1.000
_cell.angle_alpha   90.00
_cell.angle_beta   90.00
_cell.angle_gamma   90.00
#
_symmetry.space_group_name_H-M   'P 1'
#
loop_
_entity.id
_entity.type
_entity.pdbx_description
1 polymer ?
#
loop_
_entity_poly.entity_id
_entity_poly.type
_entity_poly.pdbx_seq_one_letter_code
_entity_poly.pdbx_strand_id
1 'polypeptide(L)'
;MMLTWLLVGSFTWMLGWANAPTMNLDAMSYKLLATNKTGTMEKEMNDVAAQGFKFVGTMGGETMGGNEIVVIMQKGAAGKATRYEYKLLATRKTSTMEKELNDAGAQGFSYVGQTIHESTFGGREVIVIMERQPDIPNVKYGYKLQATNRTSTMEKELNAVGPNGYEFCNITVAKTSFGGNEVVAILRKQIN
;
A
#
# COMPACT_ATOMS: atom_id res chain seq x y z
N MET A 1 90.90 -8.24 3.08
CA MET A 1 90.25 -8.30 1.75
C MET A 1 88.76 -8.09 1.99
N MET A 2 88.21 -6.87 1.83
CA MET A 2 87.70 -6.30 0.56
C MET A 2 86.79 -7.32 -0.15
N LEU A 3 85.48 -7.10 -0.35
CA LEU A 3 84.88 -5.93 -0.99
C LEU A 3 83.37 -5.81 -0.62
N THR A 4 82.94 -4.58 -0.39
CA THR A 4 81.54 -4.11 -0.39
C THR A 4 80.92 -4.15 -1.79
N TRP A 5 79.66 -4.57 -1.90
CA TRP A 5 78.76 -4.16 -2.99
C TRP A 5 77.40 -3.73 -2.39
N LEU A 6 77.11 -2.44 -2.53
CA LEU A 6 75.79 -1.85 -2.39
C LEU A 6 74.98 -2.14 -3.65
N LEU A 7 73.77 -2.67 -3.50
CA LEU A 7 72.74 -2.60 -4.53
C LEU A 7 71.45 -2.09 -3.89
N VAL A 8 71.13 -0.86 -4.27
CA VAL A 8 69.88 -0.16 -3.98
C VAL A 8 68.79 -0.81 -4.83
N GLY A 9 67.71 -1.22 -4.19
CA GLY A 9 66.52 -1.76 -4.86
C GLY A 9 65.28 -1.37 -4.06
N SER A 10 64.84 -0.13 -4.25
CA SER A 10 63.51 0.34 -3.86
C SER A 10 62.43 -0.44 -4.61
N PHE A 11 61.52 -1.09 -3.89
CA PHE A 11 60.23 -1.48 -4.46
C PHE A 11 59.09 -1.14 -3.50
N THR A 12 58.23 -0.27 -4.01
CA THR A 12 57.11 0.41 -3.38
C THR A 12 55.94 -0.54 -3.13
N TRP A 13 55.40 -0.47 -1.91
CA TRP A 13 54.04 -0.73 -1.43
C TRP A 13 53.02 -1.37 -2.40
N MET A 14 52.44 -2.50 -1.98
CA MET A 14 51.02 -2.79 -2.22
C MET A 14 50.39 -3.31 -0.93
N LEU A 15 49.90 -2.38 -0.11
CA LEU A 15 48.75 -2.62 0.76
C LEU A 15 47.55 -2.86 -0.16
N GLY A 16 47.27 -4.13 -0.47
CA GLY A 16 45.99 -4.52 -1.03
C GLY A 16 44.93 -4.37 0.05
N TRP A 17 44.32 -3.19 0.16
CA TRP A 17 43.07 -3.05 0.89
C TRP A 17 42.04 -3.94 0.20
N ALA A 18 41.64 -5.01 0.87
CA ALA A 18 40.49 -5.78 0.47
C ALA A 18 39.30 -4.80 0.42
N ASN A 19 38.80 -4.53 -0.79
CA ASN A 19 37.47 -3.95 -0.97
C ASN A 19 36.48 -5.02 -0.50
N ALA A 20 36.18 -5.04 0.80
CA ALA A 20 34.98 -5.71 1.27
C ALA A 20 33.81 -5.05 0.53
N PRO A 21 32.97 -5.78 -0.22
CA PRO A 21 31.77 -5.19 -0.77
C PRO A 21 30.98 -4.66 0.42
N THR A 22 30.77 -3.34 0.47
CA THR A 22 29.77 -2.76 1.34
C THR A 22 28.44 -3.39 0.94
N MET A 23 27.98 -4.38 1.69
CA MET A 23 26.58 -4.80 1.60
C MET A 23 25.77 -3.55 1.90
N ASN A 24 25.15 -2.97 0.87
CA ASN A 24 24.19 -1.90 1.06
C ASN A 24 22.92 -2.54 1.63
N LEU A 25 22.93 -2.80 2.94
CA LEU A 25 21.84 -3.40 3.70
C LEU A 25 20.57 -2.51 3.70
N ASP A 26 20.67 -1.29 3.17
CA ASP A 26 19.64 -0.26 3.18
C ASP A 26 19.10 0.11 1.78
N ALA A 27 19.48 -0.59 0.71
CA ALA A 27 19.02 -0.24 -0.63
C ALA A 27 17.50 -0.51 -0.80
N MET A 28 16.71 0.55 -0.90
CA MET A 28 15.28 0.47 -1.23
C MET A 28 15.08 0.43 -2.74
N SER A 29 14.29 -0.55 -3.21
CA SER A 29 13.80 -0.62 -4.58
C SER A 29 12.35 -0.19 -4.63
N TYR A 30 11.98 0.59 -5.65
CA TYR A 30 10.62 1.06 -5.87
C TYR A 30 10.08 0.60 -7.22
N LYS A 31 8.77 0.35 -7.28
CA LYS A 31 8.02 0.14 -8.52
C LYS A 31 6.81 1.08 -8.52
N LEU A 32 6.62 1.77 -9.64
CA LEU A 32 5.46 2.59 -9.91
C LEU A 32 4.56 1.83 -10.89
N LEU A 33 3.31 1.63 -10.50
CA LEU A 33 2.26 1.01 -11.32
C LEU A 33 1.24 2.09 -11.66
N ALA A 34 0.80 2.14 -12.91
CA ALA A 34 -0.18 3.12 -13.38
C ALA A 34 -1.13 2.48 -14.39
N THR A 35 -2.43 2.55 -14.13
CA THR A 35 -3.46 2.08 -15.07
C THR A 35 -4.81 2.72 -14.76
N ASN A 36 -5.70 2.77 -15.75
CA ASN A 36 -7.08 3.23 -15.61
C ASN A 36 -8.08 2.09 -15.31
N LYS A 37 -7.60 0.88 -15.01
CA LYS A 37 -8.45 -0.29 -14.74
C LYS A 37 -8.13 -0.89 -13.38
N THR A 38 -9.10 -0.89 -12.47
CA THR A 38 -8.95 -1.46 -11.12
C THR A 38 -8.52 -2.93 -11.14
N GLY A 39 -9.14 -3.76 -11.99
CA GLY A 39 -8.76 -5.17 -12.11
C GLY A 39 -7.35 -5.40 -12.65
N THR A 40 -6.89 -4.53 -13.56
CA THR A 40 -5.50 -4.54 -14.03
C THR A 40 -4.55 -4.15 -12.89
N MET A 41 -4.89 -3.11 -12.12
CA MET A 41 -4.07 -2.67 -10.99
C MET A 41 -3.95 -3.77 -9.93
N GLU A 42 -5.05 -4.47 -9.60
CA GLU A 42 -5.02 -5.59 -8.66
C GLU A 42 -4.06 -6.68 -9.13
N LYS A 43 -4.15 -7.05 -10.41
CA LYS A 43 -3.27 -8.06 -11.00
C LYS A 43 -1.81 -7.62 -10.92
N GLU A 44 -1.49 -6.40 -11.35
CA GLU A 44 -0.12 -5.89 -11.37
C GLU A 44 0.47 -5.76 -9.96
N MET A 45 -0.32 -5.31 -8.98
CA MET A 45 0.10 -5.26 -7.58
C MET A 45 0.44 -6.66 -7.05
N ASN A 46 -0.35 -7.67 -7.37
CA ASN A 46 -0.06 -9.06 -6.95
C ASN A 46 1.15 -9.65 -7.69
N ASP A 47 1.32 -9.36 -9.00
CA ASP A 47 2.50 -9.79 -9.78
C ASP A 47 3.80 -9.19 -9.21
N VAL A 48 3.73 -7.94 -8.72
CA VAL A 48 4.84 -7.24 -8.08
C VAL A 48 5.03 -7.69 -6.62
N ALA A 49 3.95 -7.99 -5.90
CA ALA A 49 4.00 -8.57 -4.56
C ALA A 49 4.69 -9.94 -4.53
N ALA A 50 4.47 -10.76 -5.56
CA ALA A 50 5.17 -12.04 -5.74
C ALA A 50 6.70 -11.88 -5.87
N GLN A 51 7.17 -10.69 -6.28
CA GLN A 51 8.59 -10.34 -6.34
C GLN A 51 9.12 -9.79 -5.00
N GLY A 52 8.28 -9.72 -3.96
CA GLY A 52 8.61 -9.26 -2.61
C GLY A 52 8.46 -7.77 -2.38
N PHE A 53 7.75 -7.05 -3.26
CA PHE A 53 7.42 -5.64 -3.05
C PHE A 53 6.14 -5.50 -2.21
N LYS A 54 6.07 -4.46 -1.38
CA LYS A 54 4.93 -4.12 -0.55
C LYS A 54 4.34 -2.78 -1.00
N PHE A 55 3.01 -2.67 -0.99
CA PHE A 55 2.28 -1.42 -1.14
C PHE A 55 2.73 -0.38 -0.10
N VAL A 56 2.92 0.87 -0.54
CA VAL A 56 3.22 2.00 0.37
C VAL A 56 2.45 3.28 0.10
N GLY A 57 1.82 3.42 -1.07
CA GLY A 57 1.06 4.62 -1.38
C GLY A 57 0.29 4.49 -2.67
N THR A 58 -0.79 5.26 -2.77
CA THR A 58 -1.60 5.36 -3.98
C THR A 58 -2.07 6.79 -4.18
N MET A 59 -2.30 7.14 -5.44
CA MET A 59 -2.97 8.35 -5.87
C MET A 59 -3.90 8.01 -7.04
N GLY A 60 -4.95 8.79 -7.22
CA GLY A 60 -5.83 8.74 -8.37
C GLY A 60 -6.01 10.15 -8.89
N GLY A 61 -6.04 10.30 -10.20
CA GLY A 61 -6.14 11.63 -10.82
C GLY A 61 -5.63 11.66 -12.24
N GLU A 62 -5.59 12.87 -12.81
CA GLU A 62 -5.06 13.10 -14.14
C GLU A 62 -3.52 13.04 -14.15
N THR A 63 -2.98 12.26 -15.06
CA THR A 63 -1.58 12.20 -15.44
C THR A 63 -1.47 12.47 -16.96
N MET A 64 -0.26 12.43 -17.52
CA MET A 64 -0.09 12.43 -18.98
C MET A 64 -0.78 11.22 -19.67
N GLY A 65 -1.03 10.14 -18.94
CA GLY A 65 -1.77 8.95 -19.41
C GLY A 65 -3.29 9.06 -19.30
N GLY A 66 -3.81 10.20 -18.82
CA GLY A 66 -5.24 10.42 -18.56
C GLY A 66 -5.60 10.20 -17.08
N ASN A 67 -6.85 9.82 -16.79
CA ASN A 67 -7.25 9.51 -15.42
C ASN A 67 -6.74 8.13 -15.03
N GLU A 68 -5.76 8.07 -14.14
CA GLU A 68 -5.08 6.84 -13.74
C GLU A 68 -5.18 6.60 -12.24
N ILE A 69 -5.13 5.32 -11.89
CA ILE A 69 -4.77 4.84 -10.56
C ILE A 69 -3.26 4.68 -10.58
N VAL A 70 -2.58 5.29 -9.64
CA VAL A 70 -1.13 5.20 -9.47
C VAL A 70 -0.84 4.54 -8.13
N VAL A 71 0.03 3.54 -8.12
CA VAL A 71 0.47 2.82 -6.92
C VAL A 71 1.98 2.78 -6.88
N ILE A 72 2.55 3.10 -5.72
CA ILE A 72 3.96 2.88 -5.42
C ILE A 72 4.12 1.66 -4.51
N MET A 73 5.04 0.78 -4.89
CA MET A 73 5.43 -0.39 -4.12
C MET A 73 6.92 -0.34 -3.81
N GLN A 74 7.34 -0.82 -2.64
CA GLN A 74 8.74 -0.81 -2.21
C GLN A 74 9.23 -2.19 -1.78
N LYS A 75 10.53 -2.42 -1.86
CA LYS A 75 11.21 -3.62 -1.38
C LYS A 75 12.57 -3.25 -0.79
N GLY A 76 12.87 -3.74 0.42
CA GLY A 76 14.20 -3.59 1.04
C GLY A 76 15.22 -4.64 0.58
N ALA A 77 16.50 -4.37 0.84
CA ALA A 77 17.63 -5.18 0.36
C ALA A 77 17.81 -6.54 1.07
N ALA A 78 17.28 -6.73 2.28
CA ALA A 78 17.49 -7.94 3.07
C ALA A 78 16.26 -8.33 3.89
N GLY A 79 15.83 -9.59 3.75
CA GLY A 79 14.76 -10.20 4.54
C GLY A 79 14.06 -11.33 3.80
N LYS A 80 13.52 -12.31 4.54
CA LYS A 80 12.57 -13.29 3.98
C LYS A 80 11.41 -12.49 3.39
N ALA A 81 11.15 -12.63 2.09
CA ALA A 81 10.08 -11.88 1.44
C ALA A 81 8.74 -12.27 2.07
N THR A 82 8.20 -11.39 2.91
CA THR A 82 6.81 -11.49 3.36
C THR A 82 5.95 -11.49 2.11
N ARG A 83 5.14 -12.53 1.93
CA ARG A 83 4.18 -12.57 0.83
C ARG A 83 3.01 -11.67 1.17
N TYR A 84 2.63 -10.85 0.21
CA TYR A 84 1.45 -10.01 0.28
C TYR A 84 0.49 -10.42 -0.83
N GLU A 85 -0.80 -10.39 -0.51
CA GLU A 85 -1.87 -10.48 -1.50
C GLU A 85 -2.74 -9.24 -1.39
N TYR A 86 -3.11 -8.70 -2.53
CA TYR A 86 -3.86 -7.45 -2.64
C TYR A 86 -5.23 -7.69 -3.26
N LYS A 87 -6.22 -6.96 -2.75
CA LYS A 87 -7.58 -6.90 -3.30
C LYS A 87 -7.99 -5.43 -3.45
N LEU A 88 -8.47 -5.05 -4.63
CA LEU A 88 -8.93 -3.71 -4.94
C LEU A 88 -10.44 -3.72 -5.14
N LEU A 89 -11.15 -2.94 -4.32
CA LEU A 89 -12.60 -2.79 -4.39
C LEU A 89 -12.92 -1.44 -5.02
N ALA A 90 -13.52 -1.44 -6.21
CA ALA A 90 -14.04 -0.22 -6.85
C ALA A 90 -15.53 -0.09 -6.59
N THR A 91 -15.93 0.98 -5.89
CA THR A 91 -17.32 1.13 -5.45
C THR A 91 -17.86 2.53 -5.71
N ARG A 92 -19.14 2.57 -6.11
CA ARG A 92 -19.90 3.81 -6.36
C ARG A 92 -20.92 4.12 -5.27
N LYS A 93 -21.25 3.13 -4.43
CA LYS A 93 -22.27 3.24 -3.38
C LYS A 93 -21.66 2.83 -2.04
N THR A 94 -21.86 3.65 -1.02
CA THR A 94 -21.38 3.37 0.34
C THR A 94 -21.90 2.04 0.88
N SER A 95 -23.16 1.68 0.63
CA SER A 95 -23.72 0.41 1.09
C SER A 95 -23.11 -0.83 0.42
N THR A 96 -22.73 -0.75 -0.86
CA THR A 96 -22.00 -1.84 -1.52
C THR A 96 -20.56 -1.90 -1.01
N MET A 97 -19.94 -0.76 -0.73
CA MET A 97 -18.61 -0.68 -0.15
C MET A 97 -18.52 -1.36 1.22
N GLU A 98 -19.44 -1.09 2.15
CA GLU A 98 -19.41 -1.76 3.46
C GLU A 98 -19.52 -3.28 3.30
N LYS A 99 -20.42 -3.76 2.44
CA LYS A 99 -20.57 -5.20 2.19
C LYS A 99 -19.29 -5.81 1.60
N GLU A 100 -18.72 -5.21 0.57
CA GLU A 100 -17.51 -5.71 -0.09
C GLU A 100 -16.29 -5.71 0.84
N LEU A 101 -16.16 -4.67 1.68
CA LEU A 101 -15.13 -4.61 2.72
C LEU A 101 -15.30 -5.74 3.73
N ASN A 102 -16.53 -6.03 4.19
CA ASN A 102 -16.80 -7.13 5.09
C ASN A 102 -16.55 -8.50 4.44
N ASP A 103 -16.94 -8.70 3.18
CA ASP A 103 -16.69 -9.94 2.44
C ASP A 103 -15.18 -10.21 2.29
N ALA A 104 -14.38 -9.17 2.06
CA ALA A 104 -12.93 -9.26 2.02
C ALA A 104 -12.30 -9.41 3.41
N GLY A 105 -12.81 -8.69 4.41
CA GLY A 105 -12.38 -8.79 5.81
C GLY A 105 -12.57 -10.19 6.40
N ALA A 106 -13.66 -10.86 6.04
CA ALA A 106 -13.91 -12.27 6.40
C ALA A 106 -12.88 -13.24 5.78
N GLN A 107 -12.21 -12.84 4.68
CA GLN A 107 -11.13 -13.57 4.01
C GLN A 107 -9.73 -13.18 4.53
N GLY A 108 -9.66 -12.32 5.55
CA GLY A 108 -8.41 -11.88 6.19
C GLY A 108 -7.78 -10.64 5.56
N PHE A 109 -8.43 -10.00 4.59
CA PHE A 109 -7.92 -8.75 4.02
C PHE A 109 -8.13 -7.58 4.99
N SER A 110 -7.06 -6.83 5.22
CA SER A 110 -7.04 -5.62 6.04
C SER A 110 -6.98 -4.37 5.15
N TYR A 111 -7.53 -3.25 5.60
CA TYR A 111 -7.51 -1.99 4.85
C TYR A 111 -6.10 -1.41 4.90
N VAL A 112 -5.55 -0.98 3.75
CA VAL A 112 -4.22 -0.35 3.68
C VAL A 112 -4.17 0.95 2.89
N GLY A 113 -5.14 1.22 2.02
CA GLY A 113 -5.14 2.46 1.24
C GLY A 113 -6.46 2.70 0.53
N GLN A 114 -6.64 3.92 0.05
CA GLN A 114 -7.77 4.27 -0.80
C GLN A 114 -7.36 5.36 -1.78
N THR A 115 -8.06 5.43 -2.90
CA THR A 115 -8.00 6.57 -3.80
C THR A 115 -9.35 6.80 -4.48
N ILE A 116 -9.47 7.92 -5.19
CA ILE A 116 -10.62 8.23 -6.01
C ILE A 116 -10.18 8.24 -7.48
N HIS A 117 -10.88 7.50 -8.31
CA HIS A 117 -10.64 7.40 -9.74
C HIS A 117 -11.88 7.80 -10.51
N GLU A 118 -11.72 8.51 -11.63
CA GLU A 118 -12.83 8.77 -12.54
C GLU A 118 -12.72 7.82 -13.71
N SER A 119 -13.68 6.89 -13.79
CA SER A 119 -13.72 5.87 -14.83
C SER A 119 -13.92 6.50 -16.21
N THR A 120 -13.35 5.87 -17.24
CA THR A 120 -13.42 6.32 -18.63
C THR A 120 -14.86 6.42 -19.16
N PHE A 121 -15.81 5.69 -18.58
CA PHE A 121 -17.23 5.69 -18.97
C PHE A 121 -18.09 6.71 -18.21
N GLY A 122 -17.47 7.59 -17.42
CA GLY A 122 -18.19 8.53 -16.57
C GLY A 122 -18.57 7.91 -15.24
N GLY A 123 -18.01 8.45 -14.17
CA GLY A 123 -18.29 7.99 -12.81
C GLY A 123 -17.07 8.12 -11.93
N ARG A 124 -17.26 8.77 -10.79
CA ARG A 124 -16.27 8.87 -9.72
C ARG A 124 -16.43 7.65 -8.82
N GLU A 125 -15.38 6.86 -8.70
CA GLU A 125 -15.39 5.62 -7.95
C GLU A 125 -14.33 5.70 -6.85
N VAL A 126 -14.68 5.21 -5.66
CA VAL A 126 -13.71 5.04 -4.58
C VAL A 126 -13.10 3.66 -4.75
N ILE A 127 -11.77 3.63 -4.83
CA ILE A 127 -10.99 2.40 -4.88
C ILE A 127 -10.36 2.19 -3.51
N VAL A 128 -10.70 1.08 -2.87
CA VAL A 128 -10.10 0.67 -1.61
C VAL A 128 -9.11 -0.45 -1.87
N ILE A 129 -7.89 -0.29 -1.35
CA ILE A 129 -6.81 -1.28 -1.43
C ILE A 129 -6.77 -2.02 -0.09
N MET A 130 -6.89 -3.34 -0.17
CA MET A 130 -6.79 -4.23 0.97
C MET A 130 -5.61 -5.20 0.81
N GLU A 131 -4.97 -5.54 1.92
CA GLU A 131 -3.78 -6.40 2.00
C GLU A 131 -4.02 -7.55 2.97
N ARG A 132 -3.55 -8.74 2.62
CA ARG A 132 -3.33 -9.83 3.59
C ARG A 132 -1.94 -10.44 3.41
N GLN A 133 -1.53 -11.20 4.43
CA GLN A 133 -0.28 -11.96 4.41
C GLN A 133 -0.64 -13.44 4.55
N PRO A 134 -0.62 -14.23 3.46
CA PRO A 134 -1.09 -15.62 3.48
C PRO A 134 -0.26 -16.54 4.38
N ASP A 135 0.98 -16.15 4.69
CA ASP A 135 1.89 -16.92 5.54
C ASP A 135 1.70 -16.65 7.05
N ILE A 136 0.79 -15.74 7.42
CA ILE A 136 0.46 -15.41 8.81
C ILE A 136 -1.00 -15.85 9.06
N PRO A 137 -1.33 -16.40 10.25
CA PRO A 137 -2.70 -16.72 10.60
C PRO A 137 -3.65 -15.55 10.31
N ASN A 138 -4.70 -15.83 9.53
CA ASN A 138 -5.65 -14.81 9.12
C ASN A 138 -6.37 -14.22 10.33
N VAL A 139 -6.13 -12.94 10.57
CA VAL A 139 -7.01 -12.10 11.39
C VAL A 139 -8.17 -11.67 10.51
N LYS A 140 -9.40 -12.00 10.91
CA LYS A 140 -10.58 -11.54 10.19
C LYS A 140 -10.98 -10.15 10.68
N TYR A 141 -11.58 -9.38 9.78
CA TYR A 141 -12.03 -8.02 10.08
C TYR A 141 -13.51 -7.82 9.76
N GLY A 142 -14.20 -7.11 10.62
CA GLY A 142 -15.50 -6.50 10.35
C GLY A 142 -15.32 -5.02 10.07
N TYR A 143 -16.01 -4.52 9.04
CA TYR A 143 -15.93 -3.12 8.61
C TYR A 143 -17.24 -2.39 8.83
N LYS A 144 -17.14 -1.08 9.09
CA LYS A 144 -18.27 -0.18 9.19
C LYS A 144 -17.95 1.16 8.53
N LEU A 145 -18.90 1.68 7.78
CA LEU A 145 -18.84 3.00 7.18
C LEU A 145 -19.75 3.96 7.93
N GLN A 146 -19.21 5.08 8.39
CA GLN A 146 -20.00 6.19 8.91
C GLN A 146 -19.98 7.31 7.87
N ALA A 147 -21.14 7.62 7.31
CA ALA A 147 -21.28 8.62 6.27
C ALA A 147 -22.20 9.74 6.75
N THR A 148 -21.76 10.99 6.59
CA THR A 148 -22.55 12.15 6.95
C THR A 148 -22.42 13.25 5.90
N ASN A 149 -23.53 13.95 5.63
CA ASN A 149 -23.55 15.20 4.87
C ASN A 149 -23.35 16.43 5.79
N ARG A 150 -23.24 16.21 7.10
CA ARG A 150 -23.03 17.24 8.11
C ARG A 150 -21.81 16.90 8.94
N THR A 151 -20.64 17.39 8.52
CA THR A 151 -19.35 17.08 9.18
C THR A 151 -19.34 17.31 10.68
N SER A 152 -20.12 18.28 11.21
CA SER A 152 -20.24 18.51 12.66
C SER A 152 -20.90 17.38 13.45
N THR A 153 -21.51 16.39 12.79
CA THR A 153 -22.08 15.20 13.43
C THR A 153 -21.14 14.00 13.43
N MET A 154 -20.07 14.02 12.63
CA MET A 154 -19.17 12.88 12.47
C MET A 154 -18.54 12.43 13.80
N GLU A 155 -18.13 13.37 14.65
CA GLU A 155 -17.57 13.04 15.96
C GLU A 155 -18.55 12.20 16.81
N LYS A 156 -19.82 12.61 16.85
CA LYS A 156 -20.88 11.88 17.56
C LYS A 156 -21.09 10.49 16.96
N GLU A 157 -21.12 10.39 15.63
CA GLU A 157 -21.34 9.13 14.91
C GLU A 157 -20.20 8.12 15.12
N LEU A 158 -18.95 8.60 15.12
CA LEU A 158 -17.77 7.80 15.43
C LEU A 158 -17.78 7.33 16.90
N ASN A 159 -18.07 8.24 17.83
CA ASN A 159 -18.14 7.93 19.27
C ASN A 159 -19.29 6.95 19.59
N ALA A 160 -20.34 6.88 18.78
CA ALA A 160 -21.42 5.91 18.95
C ALA A 160 -21.02 4.46 18.62
N VAL A 161 -19.94 4.25 17.85
CA VAL A 161 -19.48 2.92 17.45
C VAL A 161 -18.15 2.50 18.05
N GLY A 162 -17.35 3.45 18.54
CA GLY A 162 -16.11 3.16 19.28
C GLY A 162 -16.28 2.12 20.40
N PRO A 163 -17.31 2.20 21.27
CA PRO A 163 -17.56 1.21 22.32
C PRO A 163 -17.77 -0.23 21.82
N ASN A 164 -18.09 -0.42 20.54
CA ASN A 164 -18.22 -1.74 19.92
C ASN A 164 -16.89 -2.30 19.36
N GLY A 165 -15.76 -1.67 19.70
CA GLY A 165 -14.41 -2.10 19.31
C GLY A 165 -14.00 -1.68 17.90
N TYR A 166 -14.70 -0.71 17.29
CA TYR A 166 -14.33 -0.18 15.98
C TYR A 166 -13.21 0.86 16.11
N GLU A 167 -12.16 0.67 15.33
CA GLU A 167 -11.01 1.54 15.19
C GLU A 167 -11.05 2.28 13.85
N PHE A 168 -10.54 3.51 13.83
CA PHE A 168 -10.48 4.34 12.64
C PHE A 168 -9.42 3.84 11.66
N CYS A 169 -9.80 3.71 10.38
CA CYS A 169 -8.90 3.37 9.28
C CYS A 169 -8.58 4.59 8.42
N ASN A 170 -9.61 5.28 7.92
CA ASN A 170 -9.46 6.43 7.04
C ASN A 170 -10.75 7.24 6.93
N ILE A 171 -10.66 8.43 6.33
CA ILE A 171 -11.78 9.31 5.99
C ILE A 171 -11.65 9.76 4.54
N THR A 172 -12.76 9.92 3.85
CA THR A 172 -12.80 10.40 2.46
C THR A 172 -14.02 11.26 2.20
N VAL A 173 -13.99 12.02 1.11
CA VAL A 173 -15.18 12.64 0.55
C VAL A 173 -15.66 11.77 -0.60
N ALA A 174 -16.87 11.24 -0.47
CA ALA A 174 -17.54 10.46 -1.52
C ALA A 174 -18.74 11.24 -2.08
N LYS A 175 -19.09 10.98 -3.34
CA LYS A 175 -20.39 11.39 -3.89
C LYS A 175 -21.36 10.24 -3.70
N THR A 176 -22.50 10.47 -3.07
CA THR A 176 -23.52 9.43 -2.91
C THR A 176 -24.54 9.42 -4.04
N SER A 177 -25.24 8.29 -4.14
CA SER A 177 -26.29 8.05 -5.13
C SER A 177 -27.42 9.11 -5.13
N PHE A 178 -27.51 9.94 -4.09
CA PHE A 178 -28.53 11.00 -3.94
C PHE A 178 -28.01 12.42 -4.23
N GLY A 179 -26.79 12.56 -4.77
CA GLY A 179 -26.33 13.82 -5.38
C GLY A 179 -25.56 14.78 -4.47
N GLY A 180 -25.14 14.37 -3.27
CA GLY A 180 -24.35 15.18 -2.33
C GLY A 180 -22.92 14.70 -2.12
N ASN A 181 -22.04 15.61 -1.71
CA ASN A 181 -20.74 15.25 -1.14
C ASN A 181 -20.96 14.83 0.33
N GLU A 182 -20.50 13.63 0.69
CA GLU A 182 -20.55 13.12 2.05
C GLU A 182 -19.13 12.85 2.55
N VAL A 183 -18.92 13.10 3.84
CA VAL A 183 -17.74 12.63 4.54
C VAL A 183 -18.01 11.19 4.97
N VAL A 184 -17.15 10.27 4.53
CA VAL A 184 -17.25 8.84 4.85
C VAL A 184 -16.01 8.44 5.64
N ALA A 185 -16.21 7.97 6.86
CA ALA A 185 -15.17 7.34 7.67
C ALA A 185 -15.26 5.81 7.55
N ILE A 186 -14.11 5.19 7.32
CA ILE A 186 -13.93 3.74 7.31
C ILE A 186 -13.42 3.31 8.67
N LEU A 187 -14.11 2.36 9.28
CA LEU A 187 -13.76 1.77 10.56
C LEU A 187 -13.58 0.26 10.40
N ARG A 188 -12.68 -0.33 11.20
CA ARG A 188 -12.51 -1.79 11.28
C ARG A 188 -12.57 -2.26 12.72
N LYS A 189 -12.88 -3.53 12.91
CA LYS A 189 -12.62 -4.26 14.15
C LYS A 189 -12.12 -5.65 13.80
N GLN A 190 -11.29 -6.24 14.66
CA GLN A 190 -10.99 -7.65 14.57
C GLN A 190 -12.23 -8.47 14.95
N ILE A 191 -12.51 -9.52 14.20
CA ILE A 191 -13.58 -10.48 14.49
C ILE A 191 -12.98 -11.87 14.67
N ASN A 192 -13.56 -12.65 15.58
CA ASN A 192 -13.15 -14.02 15.88
C ASN A 192 -13.66 -14.99 14.80
#